data_AF-A0A9Q9HUW7-F1
#
_entry.id   AF-A0A9Q9HUW7-F1
#
_cell.length_a   1.000
_cell.length_b   1.000
_cell.length_c   1.000
_cell.angle_alpha   90.00
_cell.angle_beta   90.00
_cell.angle_gamma   90.00
#
_symmetry.space_group_name_H-M   'P 1'
#
loop_
_entity.id
_entity.type
_entity.pdbx_description
1 polymer ?
#
loop_
_entity_poly.entity_id
_entity_poly.type
_entity_poly.pdbx_seq_one_letter_code
_entity_poly.pdbx_strand_id
1 'polypeptide(L)' 'MALSSRYDGISSKRLRHAFALQEIESSPASDEEISLYKRMQRKGWPEKTQAKVMRRVVISKAVRAARRAAGVG' A
#
# COMPACT_ATOMS: atom_id res chain seq x y z
N MET A 1 -12.80 -13.43 9.11
CA MET A 1 -12.50 -12.74 7.84
C MET A 1 -11.22 -13.32 7.28
N ALA A 2 -11.28 -14.02 6.16
CA ALA A 2 -10.09 -14.43 5.44
C ALA A 2 -9.52 -13.19 4.73
N LEU A 3 -8.24 -12.91 4.94
CA LEU A 3 -7.53 -11.91 4.15
C LEU A 3 -7.56 -12.32 2.68
N SER A 4 -7.76 -11.37 1.78
CA SER A 4 -7.62 -11.61 0.34
C SER A 4 -6.28 -12.28 0.03
N SER A 5 -6.29 -13.30 -0.84
CA SER A 5 -5.08 -14.03 -1.29
C SER A 5 -4.03 -13.12 -1.93
N ARG A 6 -4.40 -11.88 -2.28
CA ARG A 6 -3.50 -10.83 -2.78
C ARG A 6 -2.34 -10.54 -1.82
N TYR A 7 -2.55 -10.72 -0.51
CA TYR A 7 -1.54 -10.46 0.51
C TYR A 7 -0.64 -11.66 0.80
N ASP A 8 -0.84 -12.79 0.12
CA ASP A 8 0.02 -13.95 0.24
C ASP A 8 1.46 -13.59 -0.17
N GLY A 9 2.41 -13.98 0.69
CA GLY A 9 3.82 -13.61 0.57
C GLY A 9 4.23 -12.33 1.32
N ILE A 10 3.33 -11.68 2.07
CA ILE A 10 3.70 -10.66 3.06
C ILE A 10 3.98 -11.34 4.41
N SER A 11 5.25 -11.34 4.83
CA SER A 11 5.67 -12.01 6.07
C SER A 11 5.17 -11.29 7.34
N SER A 12 5.00 -9.97 7.29
CA SER A 12 4.66 -9.16 8.46
C SER A 12 3.17 -9.25 8.82
N LYS A 13 2.86 -9.74 10.03
CA LYS A 13 1.49 -9.86 10.56
C LYS A 13 0.82 -8.50 10.71
N ARG A 14 1.56 -7.47 11.17
CA ARG A 14 1.04 -6.09 11.31
C ARG A 14 0.58 -5.52 9.96
N LEU A 15 1.33 -5.78 8.89
CA LEU A 15 0.96 -5.26 7.58
C LEU A 15 -0.21 -5.99 6.95
N ARG A 16 -0.26 -7.31 7.07
CA ARG A 16 -1.46 -8.06 6.66
C ARG A 16 -2.71 -7.50 7.34
N HIS A 17 -2.63 -7.18 8.63
CA HIS A 17 -3.72 -6.52 9.35
C HIS A 17 -4.03 -5.10 8.83
N ALA A 18 -3.00 -4.28 8.55
CA ALA A 18 -3.20 -2.94 8.00
C ALA A 18 -3.88 -2.95 6.62
N PHE A 19 -3.52 -3.90 5.76
CA PHE A 19 -4.19 -4.07 4.47
C PHE A 19 -5.62 -4.61 4.61
N ALA A 20 -5.87 -5.53 5.56
CA ALA A 20 -7.24 -5.95 5.89
C ALA A 20 -8.13 -4.77 6.30
N LEU A 21 -7.62 -3.88 7.16
CA LEU A 21 -8.36 -2.69 7.59
C LEU A 21 -8.71 -1.80 6.41
N GLN A 22 -7.78 -1.60 5.48
CA GLN A 22 -8.02 -0.86 4.24
C GLN A 22 -9.10 -1.49 3.36
N GLU A 23 -9.17 -2.82 3.26
CA GLU A 23 -10.25 -3.51 2.54
C GLU A 23 -11.61 -3.25 3.23
N ILE A 24 -11.67 -3.34 4.56
CA ILE A 24 -12.90 -3.08 5.34
C ILE A 24 -13.35 -1.61 5.18
N GLU A 25 -12.41 -0.67 5.17
CA GLU A 25 -12.65 0.76 4.99
C GLU A 25 -12.99 1.15 3.54
N SER A 26 -13.22 0.18 2.64
CA SER A 26 -13.49 0.40 1.21
C SER A 26 -12.40 1.22 0.49
N SER A 27 -11.17 1.20 1.03
CA SER A 27 -10.00 1.88 0.47
C SER A 27 -8.84 0.89 0.34
N PRO A 28 -9.01 -0.20 -0.44
CA PRO A 28 -8.02 -1.27 -0.53
C PRO A 28 -6.72 -0.77 -1.16
N ALA A 29 -5.58 -1.26 -0.66
CA ALA A 29 -4.30 -1.05 -1.34
C ALA A 29 -4.33 -1.62 -2.77
N SER A 30 -3.74 -0.89 -3.70
CA SER A 30 -3.59 -1.34 -5.08
C SER A 30 -2.53 -2.43 -5.23
N ASP A 31 -2.62 -3.24 -6.29
CA ASP A 31 -1.63 -4.31 -6.55
C ASP A 31 -0.21 -3.78 -6.72
N GLU A 32 -0.07 -2.55 -7.23
CA GLU A 32 1.22 -1.86 -7.34
C GLU A 32 1.84 -1.57 -5.97
N GLU A 33 1.03 -1.12 -5.00
CA GLU A 33 1.44 -0.85 -3.62
C GLU A 33 1.85 -2.14 -2.91
N ILE A 34 1.05 -3.21 -3.07
CA ILE A 34 1.36 -4.54 -2.54
C ILE A 34 2.66 -5.08 -3.16
N SER A 35 2.84 -4.94 -4.48
CA SER A 35 4.03 -5.41 -5.19
C SER A 35 5.29 -4.60 -4.86
N LEU A 36 5.16 -3.29 -4.69
CA LEU A 36 6.24 -2.43 -4.20
C LEU A 36 6.67 -2.87 -2.79
N TYR A 37 5.71 -3.12 -1.91
CA TYR A 37 5.98 -3.59 -0.56
C TYR A 37 6.69 -4.95 -0.54
N LYS A 38 6.20 -5.94 -1.31
CA LYS A 38 6.85 -7.25 -1.47
C LYS A 38 8.29 -7.12 -1.98
N ARG A 39 8.56 -6.21 -2.93
CA ARG A 39 9.92 -5.94 -3.42
C ARG A 39 10.83 -5.35 -2.33
N MET A 40 10.33 -4.41 -1.52
CA MET A 40 11.12 -3.84 -0.43
C MET A 40 11.44 -4.87 0.66
N GLN A 41 10.49 -5.77 0.98
CA GLN A 41 10.74 -6.88 1.90
C GLN A 41 11.82 -7.83 1.36
N ARG A 42 11.76 -8.23 0.09
CA ARG A 42 12.79 -9.09 -0.53
C ARG A 42 14.18 -8.46 -0.51
N LYS A 43 14.25 -7.12 -0.60
CA LYS A 43 15.51 -6.37 -0.49
C LYS A 43 15.98 -6.16 0.95
N GLY A 44 15.26 -6.65 1.96
CA GLY A 44 15.63 -6.51 3.37
C GLY A 44 15.51 -5.09 3.91
N TRP A 45 14.65 -4.25 3.33
CA TRP A 45 14.52 -2.86 3.79
C TRP A 45 13.93 -2.81 5.21
N PRO A 46 14.36 -1.89 6.08
CA PRO A 46 13.75 -1.73 7.40
C PRO A 46 12.27 -1.34 7.31
N GLU A 47 11.42 -1.85 8.21
CA GLU A 47 9.98 -1.54 8.22
C GLU A 47 9.68 -0.03 8.26
N LYS A 48 10.47 0.74 9.02
CA LYS A 48 10.36 2.21 9.08
C LYS A 48 10.57 2.86 7.69
N THR A 49 11.53 2.36 6.93
CA THR A 49 11.84 2.85 5.57
C THR A 49 10.72 2.46 4.61
N GLN A 50 10.24 1.22 4.70
CA GLN A 50 9.11 0.75 3.88
C GLN A 50 7.87 1.61 4.12
N ALA A 51 7.51 1.89 5.38
CA ALA A 51 6.38 2.73 5.74
C ALA A 51 6.50 4.16 5.19
N LYS A 52 7.71 4.75 5.24
CA LYS A 52 7.98 6.09 4.69
C LYS A 52 7.76 6.16 3.18
N VAL A 53 8.21 5.14 2.44
CA VAL A 53 8.01 5.05 0.99
C VAL A 53 6.53 4.88 0.65
N MET A 54 5.83 3.97 1.35
CA MET A 54 4.40 3.76 1.14
C MET A 54 3.59 5.04 1.38
N ARG A 55 3.87 5.78 2.47
CA ARG A 55 3.24 7.09 2.72
C ARG A 55 3.44 8.07 1.57
N ARG A 56 4.65 8.16 1.02
CA ARG A 56 4.93 9.04 -0.13
C ARG A 56 4.14 8.63 -1.37
N VAL A 57 4.07 7.33 -1.67
CA VAL A 57 3.33 6.82 -2.82
C VAL A 57 1.84 7.15 -2.72
N VAL A 58 1.23 6.89 -1.55
CA VAL A 58 -0.19 7.19 -1.29
C VAL A 58 -0.46 8.69 -1.46
N ILE A 59 0.37 9.55 -0.86
CA ILE A 59 0.24 11.01 -0.99
C ILE A 59 0.38 11.43 -2.46
N SER A 60 1.39 10.95 -3.18
CA SER A 60 1.59 11.29 -4.60
C SER A 60 0.43 10.81 -5.49
N LYS A 61 -0.24 9.71 -5.12
CA LYS A 61 -1.42 9.21 -5.82
C LYS A 61 -2.65 10.09 -5.53
N ALA A 62 -2.88 10.44 -4.27
CA ALA A 62 -3.94 11.35 -3.87
C ALA A 62 -3.80 12.73 -4.54
N VAL A 63 -2.59 13.29 -4.58
CA VAL A 63 -2.29 14.57 -5.24
C VAL A 63 -2.55 14.48 -6.75
N ARG A 64 -2.14 13.39 -7.42
CA ARG A 64 -2.44 13.19 -8.85
C ARG A 64 -3.93 13.05 -9.12
N ALA A 65 -4.66 12.34 -8.28
CA ALA A 65 -6.11 12.22 -8.39
C ALA A 65 -6.81 13.57 -8.21
N ALA A 66 -6.39 14.37 -7.22
CA ALA A 66 -6.91 15.72 -6.99
C ALA A 66 -6.65 16.67 -8.17
N ARG A 67 -5.44 16.65 -8.74
CA ARG A 67 -5.11 17.46 -9.94
C ARG A 67 -5.96 17.08 -11.16
N ARG A 68 -6.17 15.78 -11.39
CA ARG A 68 -7.07 15.29 -12.44
C ARG A 68 -8.52 15.73 -12.22
N ALA A 69 -9.02 15.63 -10.99
CA ALA A 69 -10.37 16.08 -10.64
C ALA A 69 -10.54 17.61 -10.80
N ALA A 70 -9.48 18.38 -10.57
CA ALA A 70 -9.47 19.83 -10.74
C ALA A 70 -9.27 20.28 -12.21
N GLY A 71 -9.11 19.35 -13.17
CA GLY A 71 -8.86 19.69 -14.58
C GLY A 71 -7.51 20.35 -14.84
N VAL A 72 -6.58 20.29 -13.89
CA VAL A 72 -5.22 20.83 -14.02
C VAL A 72 -4.33 19.72 -14.57
N GLY A 73 -4.31 19.57 -15.89
CA GLY A 73 -3.55 18.58 -16.65
C GLY A 73 -2.77 19.21 -17.78
#